data_AF-A0A9R0V880-F1
#
_entry.id   AF-A0A9R0V880-F1
#
_cell.length_a   1.000
_cell.length_b   1.000
_cell.length_c   1.000
_cell.angle_alpha   90.00
_cell.angle_beta   90.00
_cell.angle_gamma   90.00
#
_symmetry.space_group_name_H-M   'P 1'
#
loop_
_entity.id
_entity.type
_entity.pdbx_description
1 polymer ?
#
loop_
_entity_poly.entity_id
_entity_poly.type
_entity_poly.pdbx_seq_one_letter_code
_entity_poly.pdbx_strand_id
1 'polypeptide(L)'
;MAAPAGSHPASPPAIPGKAAVAACAAMAVSYVAVLYAPTLLLRLPPATSLRAFFHRRFVCAAVSSAASVLATAALLGVWNLSDSSMALAVFGIRSDHLLEAVVIPLLLTSLVYAGSFIARLWAMSSSCGTDDDGVGVSCTDKLARWMQTSLQDVMVWRNYVVAPFTEELVFRACMIPLLLCGGFKMYNIIFLSPIFFSLAHLNHLFELHQQGCNFMRSLLIVGVQLGYTVIFGWYAAFLFIRTGESCVSYCCSHIV
;
A
#
# COMPACT_ATOMS: atom_id res chain seq x y z
N MET A 1 12.96 17.65 -50.95
CA MET A 1 11.77 18.06 -50.17
C MET A 1 11.26 16.81 -49.47
N ALA A 2 11.72 16.55 -48.25
CA ALA A 2 11.29 15.40 -47.46
C ALA A 2 10.07 15.80 -46.64
N ALA A 3 8.97 15.06 -46.79
CA ALA A 3 7.75 15.26 -46.01
C ALA A 3 8.01 14.84 -44.54
N PRO A 4 7.51 15.58 -43.54
CA PRO A 4 7.62 15.15 -42.15
C PRO A 4 6.68 13.96 -41.90
N ALA A 5 7.20 12.96 -41.20
CA ALA A 5 6.48 11.77 -40.76
C ALA A 5 5.21 12.18 -39.99
N GLY A 6 4.07 11.68 -40.47
CA GLY A 6 2.77 11.90 -39.85
C GLY A 6 2.76 11.41 -38.41
N SER A 7 2.35 12.29 -37.51
CA SER A 7 1.85 11.94 -36.18
C SER A 7 0.70 10.95 -36.33
N HIS A 8 0.92 9.68 -35.99
CA HIS A 8 -0.19 8.74 -35.80
C HIS A 8 -1.15 9.36 -34.77
N PRO A 9 -2.46 9.46 -35.07
CA PRO A 9 -3.43 9.90 -34.08
C PRO A 9 -3.41 8.88 -32.94
N ALA A 10 -2.99 9.32 -31.74
CA ALA A 10 -3.01 8.50 -30.54
C ALA A 10 -4.43 7.93 -30.37
N SER A 11 -4.54 6.61 -30.22
CA SER A 11 -5.83 5.98 -30.01
C SER A 11 -6.45 6.49 -28.69
N PRO A 12 -7.79 6.57 -28.62
CA PRO A 12 -8.45 7.12 -27.45
C PRO A 12 -8.17 6.23 -26.22
N PRO A 13 -7.96 6.84 -25.03
CA PRO A 13 -7.68 6.09 -23.81
C PRO A 13 -8.79 5.09 -23.51
N ALA A 14 -8.41 3.90 -23.01
CA ALA A 14 -9.35 2.81 -22.70
C ALA A 14 -10.48 3.23 -21.74
N ILE A 15 -10.20 4.19 -20.85
CA ILE A 15 -11.21 4.84 -20.01
C ILE A 15 -11.06 6.36 -20.02
N PRO A 16 -12.13 7.14 -19.84
CA PRO A 16 -12.03 8.58 -19.69
C PRO A 16 -11.19 8.94 -18.45
N GLY A 17 -10.22 9.86 -18.57
CA GLY A 17 -9.36 10.24 -17.44
C GLY A 17 -10.11 10.73 -16.20
N LYS A 18 -11.26 11.40 -16.37
CA LYS A 18 -12.15 11.79 -15.25
C LYS A 18 -12.72 10.57 -14.53
N ALA A 19 -13.09 9.53 -15.26
CA ALA A 19 -13.59 8.28 -14.69
C ALA A 19 -12.47 7.54 -13.93
N ALA A 20 -11.24 7.54 -14.46
CA ALA A 20 -10.08 6.97 -13.77
C ALA A 20 -9.81 7.65 -12.42
N VAL A 21 -9.78 8.99 -12.39
CA VAL A 21 -9.59 9.78 -11.16
C VAL A 21 -10.75 9.55 -10.18
N ALA A 22 -11.99 9.51 -10.66
CA ALA A 22 -13.16 9.24 -9.83
C ALA A 22 -13.11 7.82 -9.23
N ALA A 23 -12.69 6.81 -10.00
CA ALA A 23 -12.49 5.45 -9.51
C ALA A 23 -11.39 5.38 -8.43
N CYS A 24 -10.26 6.06 -8.63
CA CYS A 24 -9.21 6.17 -7.61
C CYS A 24 -9.72 6.83 -6.32
N ALA A 25 -10.47 7.93 -6.43
CA ALA A 25 -11.09 8.59 -5.28
C ALA A 25 -12.07 7.65 -4.56
N ALA A 26 -12.93 6.95 -5.31
CA ALA A 26 -13.89 6.01 -4.76
C ALA A 26 -13.21 4.85 -4.02
N MET A 27 -12.14 4.28 -4.59
CA MET A 27 -11.35 3.23 -3.95
C MET A 27 -10.67 3.71 -2.65
N ALA A 28 -10.12 4.93 -2.63
CA ALA A 28 -9.53 5.49 -1.42
C ALA A 28 -10.57 5.67 -0.31
N VAL A 29 -11.73 6.24 -0.64
CA VAL A 29 -12.82 6.44 0.31
C VAL A 29 -13.39 5.11 0.78
N SER A 30 -13.61 4.14 -0.11
CA SER A 30 -14.13 2.82 0.26
C SER A 30 -13.17 2.08 1.18
N TYR A 31 -11.87 2.13 0.90
CA TYR A 31 -10.84 1.50 1.72
C TYR A 31 -10.87 2.01 3.17
N VAL A 32 -11.01 3.33 3.35
CA VAL A 32 -11.15 3.95 4.68
C VAL A 32 -12.51 3.65 5.32
N ALA A 33 -13.60 3.84 4.58
CA ALA A 33 -14.95 3.67 5.10
C ALA A 33 -15.21 2.25 5.61
N VAL A 34 -14.69 1.24 4.89
CA VAL A 34 -14.85 -0.16 5.23
C VAL A 34 -14.12 -0.52 6.54
N LEU A 35 -13.07 0.21 6.95
CA LEU A 35 -12.43 0.04 8.26
C LEU A 35 -13.34 0.46 9.44
N TYR A 36 -14.30 1.35 9.19
CA TYR A 36 -15.30 1.78 10.18
C TYR A 36 -16.64 1.05 10.00
N ALA A 37 -16.84 0.30 8.92
CA ALA A 37 -18.08 -0.42 8.61
C ALA A 37 -18.57 -1.34 9.75
N PRO A 38 -17.72 -2.12 10.45
CA PRO A 38 -18.18 -2.97 11.55
C PRO A 38 -18.89 -2.18 12.67
N THR A 39 -18.35 -1.00 13.01
CA THR A 39 -18.85 -0.18 14.11
C THR A 39 -19.97 0.75 13.66
N LEU A 40 -19.83 1.37 12.48
CA LEU A 40 -20.70 2.46 12.02
C LEU A 40 -21.85 1.98 11.12
N LEU A 41 -21.61 0.98 10.26
CA LEU A 41 -22.58 0.49 9.28
C LEU A 41 -23.30 -0.78 9.74
N LEU A 42 -22.56 -1.74 10.27
CA LEU A 42 -23.10 -3.03 10.73
C LEU A 42 -23.60 -3.00 12.18
N ARG A 43 -23.39 -1.88 12.89
CA ARG A 43 -23.74 -1.68 14.31
C ARG A 43 -23.31 -2.86 15.20
N LEU A 44 -22.18 -3.50 14.88
CA LEU A 44 -21.70 -4.60 15.69
C LEU A 44 -21.30 -4.08 17.07
N PRO A 45 -21.53 -4.85 18.14
CA PRO A 45 -21.07 -4.46 19.46
C PRO A 45 -19.56 -4.23 19.44
N PRO A 46 -19.06 -3.29 20.28
CA PRO A 46 -17.63 -3.03 20.43
C PRO A 46 -16.87 -4.35 20.59
N ALA A 47 -15.75 -4.49 19.91
CA ALA A 47 -14.98 -5.72 19.97
C ALA A 47 -14.57 -5.99 21.43
N THR A 48 -14.88 -7.20 21.91
CA THR A 48 -14.61 -7.63 23.29
C THR A 48 -13.12 -7.84 23.56
N SER A 49 -12.28 -7.92 22.52
CA SER A 49 -10.83 -8.00 22.61
C SER A 49 -10.14 -7.27 21.46
N LEU A 50 -8.89 -6.86 21.68
CA LEU A 50 -8.02 -6.24 20.68
C LEU A 50 -7.81 -7.15 19.46
N ARG A 51 -7.66 -8.47 19.68
CA ARG A 51 -7.55 -9.46 18.60
C ARG A 51 -8.80 -9.49 17.72
N ALA A 52 -9.99 -9.51 18.32
CA ALA A 52 -11.24 -9.49 17.57
C ALA A 52 -11.43 -8.17 16.80
N PHE A 53 -11.00 -7.04 17.36
CA PHE A 53 -11.02 -5.73 16.70
C PHE A 53 -10.20 -5.73 15.41
N PHE A 54 -8.93 -6.16 15.48
CA PHE A 54 -8.05 -6.19 14.32
C PHE A 54 -8.49 -7.23 13.29
N HIS A 55 -8.98 -8.40 13.71
CA HIS A 55 -9.48 -9.41 12.77
C HIS A 55 -10.64 -8.88 11.93
N ARG A 56 -11.60 -8.16 12.53
CA ARG A 56 -12.70 -7.50 11.79
C ARG A 56 -12.16 -6.51 10.76
N ARG A 57 -11.19 -5.67 11.15
CA ARG A 57 -10.56 -4.69 10.24
C ARG A 57 -9.76 -5.36 9.13
N PHE A 58 -9.09 -6.48 9.38
CA PHE A 58 -8.37 -7.25 8.35
C PHE A 58 -9.32 -7.80 7.30
N VAL A 59 -10.43 -8.42 7.72
CA VAL A 59 -11.46 -8.93 6.80
C VAL A 59 -12.04 -7.79 5.97
N CYS A 60 -12.34 -6.66 6.61
CA CYS A 60 -12.83 -5.46 5.94
C CYS A 60 -11.83 -4.94 4.88
N ALA A 61 -10.56 -4.79 5.25
CA ALA A 61 -9.50 -4.38 4.32
C ALA A 61 -9.37 -5.36 3.15
N ALA A 62 -9.36 -6.67 3.41
CA ALA A 62 -9.29 -7.70 2.37
C ALA A 62 -10.48 -7.64 1.39
N VAL A 63 -11.71 -7.48 1.91
CA VAL A 63 -12.91 -7.33 1.09
C VAL A 63 -12.86 -6.06 0.24
N SER A 64 -12.45 -4.93 0.83
CA SER A 64 -12.30 -3.69 0.07
C SER A 64 -11.21 -3.81 -1.00
N SER A 65 -10.09 -4.45 -0.70
CA SER A 65 -9.01 -4.66 -1.67
C SER A 65 -9.45 -5.58 -2.81
N ALA A 66 -10.16 -6.67 -2.52
CA ALA A 66 -10.72 -7.55 -3.54
C ALA A 66 -11.72 -6.81 -4.44
N ALA A 67 -12.60 -5.99 -3.84
CA ALA A 67 -13.54 -5.17 -4.60
C ALA A 67 -12.82 -4.17 -5.52
N SER A 68 -11.75 -3.52 -5.05
CA SER A 68 -10.92 -2.63 -5.87
C SER A 68 -10.27 -3.36 -7.05
N VAL A 69 -9.71 -4.55 -6.82
CA VAL A 69 -9.10 -5.37 -7.88
C VAL A 69 -10.14 -5.75 -8.94
N LEU A 70 -11.32 -6.20 -8.51
CA LEU A 70 -12.41 -6.57 -9.42
C LEU A 70 -12.93 -5.36 -10.20
N ALA A 71 -13.08 -4.21 -9.54
CA ALA A 71 -13.48 -2.96 -10.19
C ALA A 71 -12.45 -2.51 -11.23
N THR A 72 -11.15 -2.54 -10.90
CA THR A 72 -10.09 -2.23 -11.86
C THR A 72 -10.08 -3.21 -13.03
N ALA A 73 -10.18 -4.52 -12.77
CA ALA A 73 -10.26 -5.51 -13.84
C ALA A 73 -11.45 -5.25 -14.77
N ALA A 74 -12.60 -4.86 -14.21
CA ALA A 74 -13.82 -4.57 -14.97
C ALA A 74 -13.68 -3.30 -15.81
N LEU A 75 -13.16 -2.22 -15.21
CA LEU A 75 -12.92 -0.95 -15.91
C LEU A 75 -11.89 -1.08 -17.03
N LEU A 76 -10.89 -1.95 -16.86
CA LEU A 76 -9.82 -2.18 -17.84
C LEU A 76 -10.11 -3.32 -18.82
N GLY A 77 -11.25 -4.01 -18.70
CA GLY A 77 -11.64 -5.10 -19.60
C GLY A 77 -10.76 -6.35 -19.54
N VAL A 78 -10.03 -6.56 -18.44
CA VAL A 78 -9.00 -7.61 -18.27
C VAL A 78 -9.61 -9.02 -18.22
N TRP A 79 -10.92 -9.14 -17.98
CA TRP A 79 -11.68 -10.40 -17.92
C TRP A 79 -11.65 -11.20 -19.23
N ASN A 80 -11.40 -10.55 -20.37
CA ASN A 80 -11.32 -11.20 -21.68
C ASN A 80 -9.92 -11.70 -22.03
N LEU A 81 -8.92 -11.50 -21.17
CA LEU A 81 -7.59 -12.05 -21.41
C LEU A 81 -7.63 -13.56 -21.18
N SER A 82 -7.38 -14.32 -22.25
CA SER A 82 -7.24 -15.79 -22.20
C SER A 82 -6.07 -16.24 -21.32
N ASP A 83 -5.17 -15.32 -20.95
CA ASP A 83 -3.97 -15.58 -20.19
C ASP A 83 -4.00 -14.86 -18.84
N SER A 84 -4.10 -15.63 -17.75
CA SER A 84 -4.07 -15.13 -16.38
C SER A 84 -2.76 -14.43 -16.03
N SER A 85 -1.65 -14.75 -16.70
CA SER A 85 -0.36 -14.10 -16.46
C SER A 85 -0.37 -12.65 -16.94
N MET A 86 -1.03 -12.38 -18.06
CA MET A 86 -1.22 -11.02 -18.59
C MET A 86 -2.16 -10.21 -17.69
N ALA A 87 -3.21 -10.84 -17.16
CA ALA A 87 -4.09 -10.20 -16.19
C ALA A 87 -3.35 -9.78 -14.91
N LEU A 88 -2.49 -10.65 -14.37
CA LEU A 88 -1.66 -10.36 -13.20
C LEU A 88 -0.58 -9.29 -13.51
N ALA A 89 -0.04 -9.28 -14.73
CA ALA A 89 0.92 -8.28 -15.17
C ALA A 89 0.33 -6.86 -15.19
N VAL A 90 -0.98 -6.69 -15.45
CA VAL A 90 -1.66 -5.38 -15.35
C VAL A 90 -1.59 -4.83 -13.93
N PHE A 91 -1.68 -5.69 -12.92
CA PHE A 91 -1.53 -5.32 -11.50
C PHE A 91 -0.06 -5.23 -11.06
N GLY A 92 0.89 -5.40 -11.97
CA GLY A 92 2.33 -5.38 -11.66
C GLY A 92 2.83 -6.66 -10.97
N ILE A 93 2.03 -7.73 -10.96
CA ILE A 93 2.39 -9.01 -10.34
C ILE A 93 3.02 -9.92 -11.41
N ARG A 94 4.33 -10.14 -11.31
CA ARG A 94 5.10 -11.01 -12.23
C ARG A 94 6.06 -11.90 -11.45
N SER A 95 6.12 -13.18 -11.84
CA SER A 95 7.00 -14.18 -11.24
C SER A 95 8.49 -13.92 -11.53
N ASP A 96 8.80 -13.40 -12.72
CA ASP A 96 10.16 -13.36 -13.28
C ASP A 96 11.09 -12.33 -12.61
N HIS A 97 10.53 -11.33 -11.92
CA HIS A 97 11.28 -10.30 -11.18
C HIS A 97 10.73 -10.06 -9.77
N LEU A 98 9.96 -11.02 -9.23
CA LEU A 98 9.33 -10.87 -7.92
C LEU A 98 10.39 -10.64 -6.81
N LEU A 99 11.53 -11.32 -6.92
CA LEU A 99 12.64 -11.18 -5.98
C LEU A 99 13.21 -9.76 -5.99
N GLU A 100 13.48 -9.18 -7.16
CA GLU A 100 13.98 -7.79 -7.26
C GLU A 100 12.92 -6.78 -6.80
N ALA A 101 11.66 -7.00 -7.18
CA ALA A 101 10.52 -6.15 -6.81
C ALA A 101 10.19 -6.22 -5.31
N VAL A 102 10.62 -7.26 -4.59
CA VAL A 102 10.46 -7.39 -3.13
C VAL A 102 11.73 -6.94 -2.41
N VAL A 103 12.91 -7.41 -2.83
CA VAL A 103 14.18 -7.17 -2.15
C VAL A 103 14.63 -5.71 -2.28
N ILE A 104 14.53 -5.09 -3.46
CA ILE A 104 15.00 -3.71 -3.67
C ILE A 104 14.19 -2.72 -2.82
N PRO A 105 12.84 -2.74 -2.82
CA PRO A 105 12.05 -1.85 -1.97
C PRO A 105 12.21 -2.16 -0.49
N LEU A 106 12.34 -3.44 -0.10
CA LEU A 106 12.61 -3.81 1.30
C LEU A 106 13.97 -3.30 1.77
N LEU A 107 15.01 -3.43 0.96
CA LEU A 107 16.35 -2.92 1.29
C LEU A 107 16.36 -1.40 1.38
N LEU A 108 15.77 -0.70 0.41
CA LEU A 108 15.68 0.76 0.45
C LEU A 108 14.83 1.27 1.62
N THR A 109 13.72 0.60 1.94
CA THR A 109 12.90 0.95 3.10
C THR A 109 13.64 0.65 4.40
N SER A 110 14.34 -0.49 4.48
CA SER A 110 15.18 -0.83 5.64
C SER A 110 16.33 0.17 5.85
N LEU A 111 16.86 0.77 4.78
CA LEU A 111 17.89 1.81 4.83
C LEU A 111 17.34 3.10 5.49
N VAL A 112 16.11 3.48 5.14
CA VAL A 112 15.41 4.64 5.74
C VAL A 112 15.13 4.41 7.23
N TYR A 113 14.85 3.16 7.62
CA TYR A 113 14.60 2.79 9.01
C TYR A 113 15.81 2.21 9.75
N ALA A 114 17.01 2.20 9.13
CA ALA A 114 18.19 1.52 9.64
C ALA A 114 18.58 2.01 11.04
N GLY A 115 18.45 3.31 11.31
CA GLY A 115 18.72 3.88 12.64
C GLY A 115 17.82 3.30 13.73
N SER A 116 16.52 3.15 13.46
CA SER A 116 15.57 2.56 14.41
C SER A 116 15.76 1.04 14.58
N PHE A 117 16.20 0.36 13.52
CA PHE A 117 16.54 -1.07 13.55
C PHE A 117 17.82 -1.32 14.36
N ILE A 118 18.89 -0.55 14.11
CA ILE A 118 20.16 -0.63 14.85
C ILE A 118 19.95 -0.28 16.32
N ALA A 119 19.17 0.76 16.64
CA ALA A 119 18.85 1.11 18.03
C ALA A 119 18.14 -0.03 18.78
N ARG A 120 17.25 -0.78 18.09
CA ARG A 120 16.58 -1.96 18.65
C ARG A 120 17.52 -3.14 18.81
N LEU A 121 18.38 -3.43 17.83
CA LEU A 121 19.42 -4.47 17.97
C LEU A 121 20.38 -4.14 19.10
N TRP A 122 20.79 -2.87 19.21
CA TRP A 122 21.68 -2.40 20.26
C TRP A 122 21.05 -2.59 21.64
N ALA A 123 19.79 -2.20 21.81
CA ALA A 123 19.05 -2.40 23.06
C ALA A 123 18.92 -3.89 23.44
N MET A 124 18.69 -4.77 22.46
CA MET A 124 18.67 -6.23 22.69
C MET A 124 20.06 -6.79 23.04
N SER A 125 21.10 -6.31 22.38
CA SER A 125 22.50 -6.71 22.64
C SER A 125 22.97 -6.25 24.02
N SER A 126 22.63 -5.03 24.44
CA SER A 126 22.98 -4.51 25.77
C SER A 126 22.22 -5.20 26.90
N SER A 127 21.06 -5.80 26.61
CA SER A 127 20.28 -6.61 27.55
C SER A 127 20.75 -8.07 27.59
N CYS A 128 21.79 -8.43 26.81
CA CYS A 128 22.37 -9.77 26.76
C CYS A 128 23.55 -9.97 27.75
N GLY A 129 23.74 -9.07 28.72
CA GLY A 129 24.80 -9.14 29.73
C GLY A 129 24.30 -9.45 31.15
N THR A 130 24.74 -10.60 31.68
CA THR A 130 24.79 -11.02 33.10
C THR A 130 23.50 -10.87 33.92
N ASP A 131 22.63 -11.88 33.82
CA ASP A 131 21.79 -12.27 34.96
C ASP A 131 22.64 -13.21 35.84
N ASP A 132 22.71 -12.92 37.14
CA ASP A 132 23.53 -13.56 38.21
C ASP A 132 23.12 -15.02 38.53
N ASP A 133 22.26 -15.62 37.69
CA ASP A 133 21.52 -16.85 38.01
C ASP A 133 21.83 -17.96 36.99
N GLY A 134 23.12 -18.30 36.85
CA GLY A 134 23.66 -19.61 36.39
C GLY A 134 23.26 -20.21 35.03
N VAL A 135 22.26 -19.67 34.33
CA VAL A 135 21.75 -20.15 33.05
C VAL A 135 21.75 -18.96 32.10
N GLY A 136 22.89 -18.75 31.45
CA GLY A 136 23.04 -17.71 30.44
C GLY A 136 22.07 -17.97 29.29
N VAL A 137 20.97 -17.22 29.24
CA VAL A 137 20.05 -17.27 28.10
C VAL A 137 20.75 -16.63 26.91
N SER A 138 21.14 -17.46 25.94
CA SER A 138 21.83 -17.01 24.73
C SER A 138 21.02 -15.93 24.01
N CYS A 139 21.70 -14.98 23.36
CA CYS A 139 21.02 -13.96 22.55
C CYS A 139 20.17 -14.61 21.44
N THR A 140 20.53 -15.81 20.98
CA THR A 140 19.72 -16.61 20.05
C THR A 140 18.38 -17.01 20.64
N ASP A 141 18.33 -17.37 21.93
CA ASP A 141 17.11 -17.80 22.62
C ASP A 141 16.23 -16.61 22.99
N LYS A 142 16.84 -15.45 23.29
CA LYS A 142 16.10 -14.18 23.43
C LYS A 142 15.49 -13.75 22.10
N LEU A 143 16.24 -13.85 20.99
CA LEU A 143 15.74 -13.54 19.66
C LEU A 143 14.65 -14.51 19.20
N ALA A 144 14.83 -15.81 19.39
CA ALA A 144 13.85 -16.83 19.02
C ALA A 144 12.53 -16.64 19.79
N ARG A 145 12.60 -16.38 21.10
CA ARG A 145 11.40 -16.07 21.89
C ARG A 145 10.73 -14.77 21.44
N TRP A 146 11.49 -13.72 21.12
CA TRP A 146 10.95 -12.48 20.57
C TRP A 146 10.28 -12.70 19.20
N MET A 147 10.88 -13.48 18.31
CA MET A 147 10.28 -13.84 17.03
C MET A 147 8.98 -14.61 17.25
N GLN A 148 8.99 -15.59 18.17
CA GLN A 148 7.82 -16.41 18.46
C GLN A 148 6.68 -15.59 19.07
N THR A 149 6.95 -14.66 19.98
CA THR A 149 5.92 -13.76 20.52
C THR A 149 5.44 -12.77 19.47
N SER A 150 6.33 -12.23 18.63
CA SER A 150 5.97 -11.34 17.53
C SER A 150 5.09 -12.02 16.48
N LEU A 151 5.33 -13.30 16.17
CA LEU A 151 4.49 -14.09 15.26
C LEU A 151 3.08 -14.32 15.80
N GLN A 152 2.87 -14.26 17.12
CA GLN A 152 1.56 -14.38 17.75
C GLN A 152 0.88 -13.02 17.97
N ASP A 153 1.60 -11.92 17.75
CA ASP A 153 1.10 -10.57 17.92
C ASP A 153 0.39 -10.07 16.66
N VAL A 154 -0.91 -9.82 16.81
CA VAL A 154 -1.77 -9.32 15.75
C VAL A 154 -1.35 -7.92 15.27
N MET A 155 -0.74 -7.10 16.14
CA MET A 155 -0.24 -5.78 15.77
C MET A 155 0.97 -5.88 14.83
N VAL A 156 1.84 -6.88 15.04
CA VAL A 156 2.97 -7.16 14.14
C VAL A 156 2.45 -7.58 12.77
N TRP A 157 1.50 -8.52 12.71
CA TRP A 157 0.86 -8.92 11.45
C TRP A 157 0.18 -7.75 10.73
N ARG A 158 -0.53 -6.89 11.47
CA ARG A 158 -1.14 -5.68 10.92
C ARG A 158 -0.10 -4.79 10.25
N ASN A 159 0.98 -4.48 10.98
CA ASN A 159 1.94 -3.44 10.60
C ASN A 159 2.89 -3.89 9.49
N TYR A 160 3.25 -5.18 9.44
CA TYR A 160 4.28 -5.67 8.52
C TYR A 160 3.73 -6.47 7.34
N VAL A 161 2.52 -7.02 7.43
CA VAL A 161 1.99 -7.90 6.39
C VAL A 161 0.67 -7.36 5.85
N VAL A 162 -0.37 -7.31 6.68
CA VAL A 162 -1.74 -7.07 6.18
C VAL A 162 -1.88 -5.66 5.62
N ALA A 163 -1.56 -4.63 6.42
CA ALA A 163 -1.75 -3.26 5.97
C ALA A 163 -0.83 -2.89 4.78
N PRO A 164 0.48 -3.18 4.81
CA PRO A 164 1.34 -2.90 3.65
C PRO A 164 0.85 -3.61 2.37
N PHE A 165 0.45 -4.88 2.47
CA PHE A 165 -0.02 -5.61 1.31
C PHE A 165 -1.31 -5.04 0.72
N THR A 166 -2.32 -4.79 1.56
CA THR A 166 -3.61 -4.27 1.08
C THR A 166 -3.51 -2.84 0.58
N GLU A 167 -2.65 -2.01 1.19
CA GLU A 167 -2.39 -0.65 0.76
C GLU A 167 -1.68 -0.62 -0.61
N GLU A 168 -0.62 -1.40 -0.79
CA GLU A 168 0.11 -1.47 -2.06
C GLU A 168 -0.78 -2.02 -3.19
N LEU A 169 -1.61 -3.02 -2.90
CA LEU A 169 -2.56 -3.58 -3.87
C LEU A 169 -3.58 -2.53 -4.34
N VAL A 170 -4.17 -1.76 -3.42
CA VAL A 170 -5.21 -0.77 -3.77
C VAL A 170 -4.60 0.49 -4.36
N PHE A 171 -3.63 1.10 -3.69
CA PHE A 171 -3.14 2.44 -4.04
C PHE A 171 -2.08 2.45 -5.14
N ARG A 172 -1.45 1.31 -5.46
CA ARG A 172 -0.57 1.20 -6.62
C ARG A 172 -1.11 0.25 -7.66
N ALA A 173 -1.24 -1.02 -7.33
CA ALA A 173 -1.58 -2.05 -8.32
C ALA A 173 -2.97 -1.82 -8.96
N CYS A 174 -3.92 -1.17 -8.28
CA CYS A 174 -5.20 -0.81 -8.88
C CYS A 174 -5.22 0.62 -9.47
N MET A 175 -4.70 1.62 -8.75
CA MET A 175 -4.81 3.03 -9.16
C MET A 175 -3.87 3.42 -10.30
N ILE A 176 -2.63 2.94 -10.31
CA ILE A 176 -1.64 3.31 -11.33
C ILE A 176 -2.08 2.84 -12.72
N PRO A 177 -2.51 1.56 -12.92
CA PRO A 177 -2.98 1.12 -14.24
C PRO A 177 -4.23 1.87 -14.72
N LEU A 178 -5.17 2.19 -13.82
CA LEU A 178 -6.34 3.02 -14.17
C LEU A 178 -5.94 4.40 -14.66
N LEU A 179 -4.99 5.05 -14.00
CA LEU A 179 -4.50 6.37 -14.42
C LEU A 179 -3.69 6.29 -15.73
N LEU A 180 -2.90 5.22 -15.92
CA LEU A 180 -2.20 4.98 -17.19
C LEU A 180 -3.21 4.83 -18.33
N CYS A 181 -4.16 3.89 -18.22
CA CYS A 181 -5.25 3.67 -19.18
C CYS A 181 -6.22 4.85 -19.32
N GLY A 182 -6.24 5.77 -18.34
CA GLY A 182 -6.94 7.04 -18.38
C GLY A 182 -6.25 8.13 -19.21
N GLY A 183 -5.09 7.82 -19.80
CA GLY A 183 -4.31 8.73 -20.65
C GLY A 183 -3.40 9.70 -19.88
N PHE A 184 -3.15 9.47 -18.59
CA PHE A 184 -2.23 10.32 -17.84
C PHE A 184 -0.77 9.97 -18.16
N LYS A 185 0.08 11.01 -18.27
CA LYS A 185 1.53 10.82 -18.39
C LYS A 185 2.08 10.21 -17.11
N MET A 186 3.05 9.29 -17.23
CA MET A 186 3.71 8.63 -16.09
C MET A 186 4.15 9.61 -14.99
N TYR A 187 4.79 10.73 -15.36
CA TYR A 187 5.19 11.77 -14.41
C TYR A 187 4.00 12.26 -13.56
N ASN A 188 2.87 12.58 -14.20
CA ASN A 188 1.68 13.04 -13.47
C ASN A 188 1.15 11.96 -12.52
N ILE A 189 1.20 10.69 -12.91
CA ILE A 189 0.74 9.57 -12.08
C ILE A 189 1.61 9.40 -10.83
N ILE A 190 2.93 9.55 -10.97
CA ILE A 190 3.87 9.48 -9.85
C ILE A 190 3.54 10.53 -8.79
N PHE A 191 3.17 11.75 -9.19
CA PHE A 191 2.82 12.81 -8.25
C PHE A 191 1.37 12.75 -7.76
N LEU A 192 0.43 12.32 -8.61
CA LEU A 192 -1.01 12.33 -8.33
C LEU A 192 -1.46 11.12 -7.50
N SER A 193 -1.05 9.90 -7.86
CA SER A 193 -1.53 8.69 -7.19
C SER A 193 -1.27 8.67 -5.68
N PRO A 194 -0.11 9.14 -5.18
CA PRO A 194 0.17 9.13 -3.74
C PRO A 194 -0.65 10.11 -2.93
N ILE A 195 -1.28 11.10 -3.56
CA ILE A 195 -2.20 12.03 -2.88
C ILE A 195 -3.41 11.26 -2.37
N PHE A 196 -3.96 10.31 -3.13
CA PHE A 196 -5.08 9.47 -2.68
C PHE A 196 -4.69 8.62 -1.46
N PHE A 197 -3.49 8.02 -1.49
CA PHE A 197 -2.96 7.25 -0.37
C PHE A 197 -2.76 8.11 0.89
N SER A 198 -2.20 9.31 0.73
CA SER A 198 -2.03 10.24 1.83
C SER A 198 -3.38 10.66 2.41
N LEU A 199 -4.32 11.13 1.57
CA LEU A 199 -5.64 11.56 2.04
C LEU A 199 -6.43 10.47 2.78
N ALA A 200 -6.20 9.18 2.47
CA ALA A 200 -6.80 8.08 3.22
C ALA A 200 -6.42 8.09 4.72
N HIS A 201 -5.25 8.62 5.07
CA HIS A 201 -4.74 8.74 6.44
C HIS A 201 -5.32 9.94 7.21
N LEU A 202 -6.11 10.81 6.56
CA LEU A 202 -6.85 11.86 7.28
C LEU A 202 -7.82 11.28 8.32
N ASN A 203 -8.21 10.01 8.17
CA ASN A 203 -9.02 9.30 9.15
C ASN A 203 -8.39 9.29 10.56
N HIS A 204 -7.06 9.35 10.68
CA HIS A 204 -6.38 9.44 11.98
C HIS A 204 -6.66 10.76 12.71
N LEU A 205 -7.01 11.83 11.99
CA LEU A 205 -7.44 13.08 12.61
C LEU A 205 -8.74 12.86 13.40
N PHE A 206 -9.67 12.11 12.81
CA PHE A 206 -10.91 11.72 13.47
C PHE A 206 -10.65 10.82 14.69
N GLU A 207 -9.75 9.83 14.56
CA GLU A 207 -9.38 8.94 15.68
C GLU A 207 -8.74 9.69 16.85
N LEU A 208 -7.79 10.60 16.58
CA LEU A 208 -7.14 11.42 17.61
C LEU A 208 -8.12 12.39 18.27
N HIS A 209 -9.07 12.92 17.50
CA HIS A 209 -10.13 13.77 18.05
C HIS A 209 -11.05 12.99 19.00
N GLN A 210 -11.44 11.76 18.64
CA GLN A 210 -12.22 10.88 19.52
C GLN A 210 -11.47 10.50 20.81
N GLN A 211 -10.14 10.48 20.78
CA GLN A 211 -9.29 10.25 21.96
C GLN A 211 -9.13 11.50 22.84
N GLY A 212 -9.79 12.62 22.50
CA GLY A 212 -9.73 13.87 23.27
C GLY A 212 -8.43 14.66 23.08
N CYS A 213 -7.63 14.35 22.04
CA CYS A 213 -6.44 15.14 21.74
C CYS A 213 -6.81 16.54 21.23
N ASN A 214 -6.03 17.55 21.64
CA ASN A 214 -6.17 18.92 21.13
C ASN A 214 -6.12 18.93 19.60
N PHE A 215 -7.11 19.55 18.96
CA PHE A 215 -7.25 19.62 17.50
C PHE A 215 -5.98 20.15 16.81
N MET A 216 -5.32 21.19 17.36
CA MET A 216 -4.09 21.73 16.78
C MET A 216 -2.94 20.71 16.82
N ARG A 217 -2.84 19.95 17.91
CA ARG A 217 -1.83 18.89 18.05
C ARG A 217 -2.12 17.74 17.09
N SER A 218 -3.38 17.31 17.01
CA SER A 218 -3.82 16.26 16.09
C SER A 218 -3.57 16.65 14.62
N LEU A 219 -3.85 17.90 14.27
CA LEU A 219 -3.59 18.45 12.94
C LEU A 219 -2.09 18.45 12.60
N LEU A 220 -1.23 18.79 13.56
CA LEU A 220 0.23 18.76 13.38
C LEU A 220 0.74 17.32 13.16
N ILE A 221 0.31 16.38 14.01
CA ILE A 221 0.70 14.96 13.91
C ILE A 221 0.26 14.38 12.56
N VAL A 222 -1.00 14.56 12.20
CA VAL A 222 -1.54 14.03 10.95
C VAL A 222 -0.95 14.76 9.76
N GLY A 223 -0.76 16.08 9.81
CA GLY A 223 -0.13 16.86 8.75
C GLY A 223 1.28 16.37 8.40
N VAL A 224 2.10 16.09 9.41
CA VAL A 224 3.44 15.50 9.21
C VAL A 224 3.33 14.09 8.61
N GLN A 225 2.40 13.27 9.12
CA GLN A 225 2.15 11.93 8.58
C GLN A 225 1.73 11.97 7.11
N LEU A 226 0.84 12.90 6.72
CA LEU A 226 0.39 13.10 5.34
C LEU A 226 1.55 13.51 4.44
N GLY A 227 2.38 14.48 4.87
CA GLY A 227 3.54 14.92 4.11
C GLY A 227 4.53 13.78 3.87
N TYR A 228 4.87 13.01 4.92
CA TYR A 228 5.75 11.87 4.81
C TYR A 228 5.18 10.78 3.88
N THR A 229 3.89 10.46 4.00
CA THR A 229 3.22 9.44 3.16
C THR A 229 3.15 9.84 1.69
N VAL A 230 2.96 11.14 1.37
CA VAL A 230 3.05 11.62 -0.03
C VAL A 230 4.45 11.38 -0.60
N ILE A 231 5.51 11.79 0.12
CA ILE A 231 6.90 11.66 -0.35
C ILE A 231 7.28 10.19 -0.53
N PHE A 232 6.97 9.36 0.47
CA PHE A 232 7.17 7.91 0.38
C PHE A 232 6.39 7.33 -0.82
N GLY A 233 5.15 7.76 -0.99
CA GLY A 233 4.32 7.28 -2.07
C GLY A 233 4.83 7.69 -3.45
N TRP A 234 5.42 8.89 -3.63
CA TRP A 234 6.09 9.27 -4.90
C TRP A 234 7.23 8.32 -5.22
N TYR A 235 8.08 8.03 -4.24
CA TYR A 235 9.18 7.10 -4.39
C TYR A 235 8.71 5.70 -4.79
N ALA A 236 7.71 5.15 -4.08
CA ALA A 236 7.22 3.82 -4.38
C ALA A 236 6.38 3.76 -5.68
N ALA A 237 5.72 4.84 -6.10
CA ALA A 237 5.02 4.91 -7.39
C ALA A 237 6.03 4.96 -8.56
N PHE A 238 7.12 5.69 -8.38
CA PHE A 238 8.25 5.69 -9.31
C PHE A 238 8.82 4.28 -9.47
N LEU A 239 9.09 3.58 -8.35
CA LEU A 239 9.57 2.20 -8.40
C LEU A 239 8.58 1.28 -9.10
N PHE A 240 7.28 1.34 -8.75
CA PHE A 240 6.25 0.51 -9.35
C PHE A 240 6.18 0.66 -10.87
N ILE A 241 6.24 1.90 -11.39
CA ILE A 241 6.22 2.14 -12.83
C ILE A 241 7.49 1.62 -13.51
N ARG A 242 8.64 1.68 -12.83
CA ARG A 242 9.91 1.17 -13.36
C ARG A 242 10.01 -0.35 -13.33
N THR A 243 9.43 -1.02 -12.34
CA THR A 243 9.46 -2.49 -12.24
C THR A 243 8.30 -3.15 -12.98
N GLY A 244 7.18 -2.45 -13.13
CA GLY A 244 5.97 -2.88 -13.83
C GLY A 244 5.99 -2.59 -15.32
N GLU A 245 7.09 -2.88 -16.02
CA GLU A 245 7.21 -2.61 -17.48
C GLU A 245 6.08 -3.25 -18.29
N SER A 246 5.60 -4.44 -17.89
CA SER A 246 4.45 -5.09 -18.54
C SER A 246 3.12 -4.38 -18.29
N CYS A 247 2.90 -3.81 -17.10
CA CYS A 247 1.73 -2.98 -16.82
C CYS A 247 1.74 -1.74 -17.73
N VAL A 248 2.89 -1.07 -17.80
CA VAL A 248 3.08 0.09 -18.67
C VAL A 248 2.91 -0.30 -20.14
N SER A 249 3.49 -1.42 -20.58
CA SER A 249 3.38 -1.92 -21.95
C SER A 249 1.93 -2.23 -22.33
N TYR A 250 1.18 -2.92 -21.47
CA TYR A 250 -0.25 -3.16 -21.67
C TYR A 250 -1.02 -1.85 -21.80
N CYS A 251 -0.86 -0.93 -20.84
CA CYS A 251 -1.58 0.35 -20.87
C CYS A 251 -1.20 1.20 -22.09
N CYS A 252 0.07 1.19 -22.50
CA CYS A 252 0.55 1.84 -23.71
C CYS A 252 -0.02 1.20 -24.98
N SER A 253 -0.15 -0.13 -25.04
CA SER A 253 -0.75 -0.82 -26.21
C SER A 253 -2.22 -0.47 -26.41
N HIS A 254 -2.92 -0.06 -25.34
CA HIS A 254 -4.28 0.46 -25.39
C HIS A 254 -4.37 1.96 -25.73
N ILE A 255 -3.23 2.66 -25.85
CA ILE A 255 -3.11 4.10 -26.17
C ILE A 255 -2.45 4.33 -27.54
N VAL A 256 -1.99 3.27 -28.22
CA VAL A 256 -1.44 3.29 -29.59
C VAL A 256 -2.49 2.94 -30.62
#